data_AF-A0A0T5ZSG3-F1
#
_entry.id   AF-A0A0T5ZSG3-F1
#
_cell.length_a   1.000
_cell.length_b   1.000
_cell.length_c   1.000
_cell.angle_alpha   90.00
_cell.angle_beta   90.00
_cell.angle_gamma   90.00
#
_symmetry.space_group_name_H-M   'P 1'
#
loop_
_entity.id
_entity.type
_entity.pdbx_description
1 polymer ?
#
loop_
_entity_poly.entity_id
_entity_poly.type
_entity_poly.pdbx_seq_one_letter_code
_entity_poly.pdbx_strand_id
1 'polypeptide(L)' 'MTKFTYKTQEVADILGVSKKTLLNWLRAEKIPEPGRNGKNNYRVWTAEDIALIQKIKKELLKENGR' A
#
# COMPACT_ATOMS: atom_id res chain seq x y z
N MET A 1 6.08 17.12 13.49
CA MET A 1 6.56 16.30 12.35
C MET A 1 5.51 16.39 11.24
N THR A 2 5.87 16.90 10.07
CA THR A 2 4.97 16.93 8.90
C THR A 2 4.64 15.50 8.49
N LYS A 3 3.36 15.13 8.58
CA LYS A 3 2.89 13.79 8.19
C LYS A 3 2.85 13.75 6.67
N PHE A 4 3.90 13.24 6.03
CA PHE A 4 3.90 13.03 4.59
C PHE A 4 2.86 11.99 4.23
N THR A 5 2.04 12.32 3.25
CA THR A 5 1.00 11.43 2.75
C THR A 5 1.18 11.19 1.26
N TYR A 6 0.89 9.96 0.84
CA TYR A 6 1.08 9.50 -0.52
C TYR A 6 -0.26 9.07 -1.11
N LYS A 7 -0.37 9.19 -2.43
CA LYS A 7 -1.46 8.63 -3.23
C LYS A 7 -1.15 7.17 -3.58
N THR A 8 -2.19 6.39 -3.88
CA THR A 8 -2.02 4.98 -4.26
C THR A 8 -1.04 4.75 -5.42
N GLN A 9 -0.95 5.67 -6.39
CA GLN A 9 0.02 5.54 -7.48
C GLN A 9 1.46 5.67 -6.97
N GLU A 10 1.75 6.70 -6.17
CA GLU A 10 3.09 6.93 -5.61
C GLU A 10 3.54 5.75 -4.74
N VAL A 11 2.63 5.18 -3.94
CA VAL A 11 2.91 3.97 -3.16
C VAL A 11 3.24 2.78 -4.04
N ALA A 12 2.50 2.59 -5.14
CA ALA A 12 2.78 1.50 -6.08
C ALA A 12 4.17 1.64 -6.72
N ASP A 13 4.54 2.87 -7.10
CA ASP A 13 5.84 3.19 -7.68
C ASP A 13 6.97 2.95 -6.66
N ILE A 14 6.81 3.39 -5.41
CA ILE A 14 7.76 3.15 -4.30
C ILE A 14 7.94 1.65 -4.04
N LEU A 15 6.85 0.90 -4.01
CA LEU A 15 6.86 -0.54 -3.77
C LEU A 15 7.33 -1.34 -5.00
N GLY A 16 7.52 -0.71 -6.17
CA GLY A 16 7.88 -1.39 -7.41
C GLY A 16 6.83 -2.41 -7.84
N VAL A 17 5.54 -2.08 -7.73
CA VAL A 17 4.42 -2.91 -8.20
C VAL A 17 3.45 -2.06 -9.01
N SER A 18 2.62 -2.70 -9.83
CA SER A 18 1.55 -1.96 -10.50
C SER A 18 0.52 -1.47 -9.48
N LYS A 19 -0.11 -0.31 -9.75
CA LYS A 19 -1.26 0.18 -8.98
C LYS A 19 -2.38 -0.86 -8.89
N LYS A 20 -2.60 -1.65 -9.96
CA LYS A 20 -3.58 -2.74 -10.00
C LYS A 20 -3.22 -3.83 -8.98
N THR A 21 -1.95 -4.22 -8.89
CA THR A 21 -1.46 -5.20 -7.90
C THR A 21 -1.73 -4.71 -6.48
N LEU A 22 -1.40 -3.46 -6.17
CA LEU A 22 -1.65 -2.87 -4.85
C LEU A 22 -3.15 -2.86 -4.50
N LEU A 23 -4.01 -2.49 -5.45
CA LEU A 23 -5.47 -2.53 -5.26
C LEU A 23 -6.01 -3.96 -5.12
N ASN A 24 -5.41 -4.94 -5.79
CA ASN A 24 -5.79 -6.34 -5.63
C ASN A 24 -5.40 -6.88 -4.25
N TRP A 25 -4.26 -6.47 -3.70
CA TRP A 25 -3.90 -6.83 -2.33
C TRP A 25 -4.88 -6.26 -1.30
N LEU A 26 -5.33 -5.01 -1.48
CA LEU A 26 -6.39 -4.43 -0.66
C LEU A 26 -7.71 -5.21 -0.77
N ARG A 27 -8.15 -5.52 -1.99
CA ARG A 27 -9.39 -6.26 -2.24
C ARG A 27 -9.36 -7.67 -1.68
N ALA A 28 -8.18 -8.31 -1.70
CA ALA A 28 -7.95 -9.63 -1.13
C ALA A 28 -7.59 -9.57 0.36
N GLU A 29 -7.69 -8.40 1.00
CA GLU A 29 -7.41 -8.18 2.42
C GLU A 29 -6.00 -8.62 2.87
N LYS A 30 -5.06 -8.69 1.92
CA LYS A 30 -3.65 -9.05 2.17
C LYS A 30 -2.88 -7.92 2.86
N ILE A 31 -3.34 -6.69 2.69
CA ILE A 31 -2.79 -5.50 3.35
C ILE A 31 -3.95 -4.68 3.93
N PRO A 32 -3.73 -3.92 5.01
CA PRO A 32 -4.77 -3.09 5.60
C PRO A 32 -5.19 -1.95 4.66
N GLU A 33 -6.46 -1.56 4.74
CA GLU A 33 -6.98 -0.39 4.03
C GLU A 33 -6.45 0.90 4.67
N PRO A 34 -5.77 1.79 3.92
CA PRO A 34 -5.30 3.07 4.44
C PRO A 34 -6.45 4.01 4.78
N GLY A 35 -6.09 5.08 5.49
CA GLY A 35 -6.99 6.21 5.71
C GLY A 35 -7.50 6.82 4.41
N ARG A 36 -8.65 7.50 4.50
CA ARG A 36 -9.24 8.24 3.38
C ARG A 36 -9.29 9.72 3.68
N ASN A 37 -9.05 10.53 2.66
CA ASN A 37 -9.16 11.97 2.76
C ASN A 37 -10.63 12.36 2.96
N GLY A 38 -10.95 13.08 4.04
CA GLY A 38 -12.32 13.51 4.33
C GLY A 38 -12.94 14.44 3.27
N LYS A 39 -12.15 15.06 2.39
CA LYS A 39 -12.64 16.00 1.36
C LYS A 39 -12.97 15.35 0.02
N ASN A 40 -12.22 14.33 -0.41
CA ASN A 40 -12.38 13.70 -1.73
C ASN A 40 -12.44 12.17 -1.68
N ASN A 41 -12.44 11.58 -0.48
CA ASN A 41 -12.53 10.14 -0.21
C ASN A 41 -11.43 9.27 -0.88
N TYR A 42 -10.35 9.90 -1.35
CA TYR A 42 -9.20 9.17 -1.88
C TYR A 42 -8.38 8.56 -0.77
N ARG A 43 -7.74 7.43 -1.07
CA ARG A 43 -6.81 6.76 -0.17
C ARG A 43 -5.58 7.63 0.06
N VAL A 44 -5.21 7.75 1.33
CA VAL A 44 -4.10 8.55 1.83
C VAL A 44 -3.22 7.61 2.64
N TRP A 45 -2.03 7.35 2.11
CA TRP A 45 -1.08 6.42 2.72
C TRP A 45 -0.03 7.18 3.50
N THR A 46 0.44 6.63 4.60
CA THR A 46 1.56 7.18 5.37
C THR A 46 2.85 6.42 5.07
N ALA A 47 3.99 6.95 5.51
CA ALA A 47 5.26 6.24 5.44
C ALA A 47 5.22 4.91 6.22
N GLU A 48 4.48 4.87 7.33
CA GLU A 48 4.27 3.65 8.13
C GLU A 48 3.50 2.58 7.34
N ASP A 49 2.45 2.97 6.59
CA ASP A 49 1.72 2.04 5.73
C ASP A 49 2.66 1.42 4.68
N ILE A 50 3.49 2.24 4.03
CA ILE A 50 4.46 1.77 3.03
C ILE A 50 5.44 0.79 3.65
N ALA A 51 5.99 1.11 4.83
CA ALA A 51 6.93 0.24 5.54
C ALA A 51 6.29 -1.10 5.95
N LEU A 52 5.03 -1.09 6.37
CA LEU A 52 4.27 -2.30 6.66
C LEU A 52 4.05 -3.15 5.40
N ILE A 53 3.58 -2.54 4.31
CA ILE A 53 3.34 -3.24 3.05
C ILE A 53 4.62 -3.81 2.48
N GLN A 54 5.76 -3.11 2.63
CA GLN A 54 7.07 -3.62 2.21
C GLN A 54 7.44 -4.91 2.96
N LYS A 55 7.08 -5.05 4.25
CA LYS A 55 7.28 -6.29 5.01
C LYS A 55 6.34 -7.39 4.51
N ILE A 56 5.05 -7.09 4.36
CA ILE A 56 4.05 -8.05 3.87
C ILE A 56 4.42 -8.55 2.47
N LYS A 57 4.85 -7.65 1.56
CA LYS A 57 5.31 -8.00 0.21
C LYS A 57 6.41 -9.07 0.25
N LYS A 58 7.37 -8.97 1.19
CA LYS A 58 8.43 -9.97 1.32
C LYS A 58 7.86 -11.34 1.70
N GLU A 59 6.86 -11.40 2.58
CA GLU A 59 6.20 -12.66 2.94
C GLU A 59 5.39 -13.23 1.77
N LEU A 60 4.61 -12.40 1.07
CA LEU A 60 3.88 -12.81 -0.13
C LEU A 60 4.79 -13.38 -1.23
N LEU A 61 6.00 -12.86 -1.37
CA LEU A 61 6.97 -13.39 -2.35
C LEU A 61 7.57 -14.73 -1.90
N LYS A 62 7.76 -14.96 -0.60
CA LYS A 62 8.21 -16.25 -0.08
C LYS A 62 7.15 -17.34 -0.24
N GLU A 63 5.88 -16.99 -0.08
CA GLU A 63 4.75 -17.92 -0.23
C GLU A 63 4.55 -18.37 -1.69
N ASN A 64 4.71 -17.46 -2.66
CA ASN A 64 4.56 -17.80 -4.08
C ASN A 64 5.80 -18.47 -4.69
N GLY A 65 6.91 -18.54 -3.94
CA GLY A 65 8.20 -19.12 -4.38
C GLY A 65 8.45 -20.53 -3.87
N ARG A 66 7.42 -21.24 -3.38
CA ARG A 66 7.47 -22.65 -2.98
C ARG A 66 6.28 -23.40 -3.53
#